data_AF-A0A7S3B7F5-F1
#
_entry.id   AF-A0A7S3B7F5-F1
#
_cell.length_a   1.000
_cell.length_b   1.000
_cell.length_c   1.000
_cell.angle_alpha   90.00
_cell.angle_beta   90.00
_cell.angle_gamma   90.00
#
_symmetry.space_group_name_H-M   'P 1'
#
loop_
_entity.id
_entity.type
_entity.pdbx_description
1 polymer ?
#
loop_
_entity_poly.entity_id
_entity_poly.type
_entity_poly.pdbx_seq_one_letter_code
_entity_poly.pdbx_strand_id
1 'polypeptide(L)'
;MLLEVYKSGFTRIPVYDEEPDNIVGILYAKDLILVDPDDDIEVNTLLTFHGREVCAVDEDMTLDKVLAFMKKNYNHMLLVEGPYTPKEDARGTPMSSRQVSA
;
A
#
# COMPACT_ATOMS: atom_id res chain seq x y z
N MET A 1 -7.72 -16.17 1.12
CA MET A 1 -6.51 -15.32 1.01
C MET A 1 -6.27 -14.80 -0.39
N LEU A 2 -5.67 -15.55 -1.33
CA LEU A 2 -5.35 -15.02 -2.67
C LEU A 2 -6.59 -14.63 -3.49
N LEU A 3 -7.68 -15.41 -3.35
CA LEU A 3 -8.96 -15.12 -4.00
C LEU A 3 -9.64 -13.83 -3.48
N GLU A 4 -9.39 -13.43 -2.22
CA GLU A 4 -9.94 -12.17 -1.67
C GLU A 4 -9.22 -10.97 -2.25
N VAL A 5 -7.90 -11.06 -2.45
CA VAL A 5 -7.10 -10.06 -3.15
C VAL A 5 -7.58 -9.88 -4.59
N TYR A 6 -7.89 -10.98 -5.29
CA TYR A 6 -8.46 -10.89 -6.64
C TYR A 6 -9.86 -10.27 -6.67
N LYS A 7 -10.69 -10.50 -5.65
CA LYS A 7 -12.05 -9.96 -5.57
C LYS A 7 -12.10 -8.50 -5.15
N SER A 8 -11.10 -7.99 -4.43
CA SER A 8 -11.06 -6.59 -4.00
C SER A 8 -10.89 -5.61 -5.17
N GLY A 9 -10.36 -6.07 -6.31
CA GLY A 9 -10.16 -5.25 -7.50
C GLY A 9 -8.99 -4.26 -7.39
N PHE A 10 -8.19 -4.36 -6.33
CA PHE A 10 -7.02 -3.51 -6.16
C PHE A 10 -5.84 -3.98 -7.00
N THR A 11 -5.22 -3.04 -7.71
CA THR A 11 -4.05 -3.32 -8.54
C THR A 11 -2.74 -3.35 -7.76
N ARG A 12 -2.73 -2.71 -6.58
CA ARG A 12 -1.58 -2.56 -5.69
C ARG A 12 -2.07 -2.76 -4.25
N ILE A 13 -1.45 -3.69 -3.53
CA ILE A 13 -1.81 -4.08 -2.17
C ILE A 13 -0.58 -3.88 -1.28
N PRO A 14 -0.63 -3.02 -0.26
CA PRO A 14 0.45 -2.92 0.72
C PRO A 14 0.54 -4.21 1.53
N VAL A 15 1.76 -4.69 1.74
CA VAL A 15 2.07 -5.86 2.57
C VAL A 15 2.77 -5.38 3.81
N TYR A 16 2.29 -5.80 4.97
CA TYR A 16 2.85 -5.45 6.27
C TYR A 16 3.43 -6.69 6.96
N ASP A 17 4.34 -6.45 7.89
CA ASP A 17 4.92 -7.49 8.75
C ASP A 17 4.59 -7.24 10.21
N GLU A 18 3.95 -8.22 10.85
CA GLU A 18 3.39 -8.20 12.21
C GLU A 18 2.32 -7.11 12.47
N GLU A 19 2.68 -5.83 12.33
CA GLU A 19 1.83 -4.67 12.59
C GLU A 19 1.38 -3.99 11.29
N PRO A 20 0.11 -3.55 11.17
CA PRO A 20 -0.41 -2.90 9.96
C PRO A 20 0.32 -1.61 9.56
N ASP A 21 0.97 -0.95 10.50
CA ASP A 21 1.74 0.28 10.27
C ASP A 21 3.14 -0.03 9.70
N ASN A 22 3.61 -1.28 9.84
CA ASN A 22 4.91 -1.73 9.36
C ASN A 22 4.80 -2.26 7.91
N ILE A 23 4.62 -1.36 6.95
CA ILE A 23 4.53 -1.72 5.54
C ILE A 23 5.91 -2.09 4.99
N VAL A 24 6.12 -3.38 4.70
CA VAL A 24 7.38 -3.92 4.17
C VAL A 24 7.44 -3.91 2.63
N GLY A 25 6.30 -3.76 1.94
CA GLY A 25 6.27 -3.81 0.49
C GLY A 25 4.92 -3.50 -0.15
N ILE A 26 4.89 -3.44 -1.48
CA ILE A 26 3.66 -3.32 -2.27
C ILE A 26 3.60 -4.45 -3.30
N LEU A 27 2.62 -5.32 -3.14
CA LEU A 27 2.30 -6.40 -4.08
C LEU A 27 1.42 -5.86 -5.20
N TYR A 28 1.74 -6.17 -6.46
CA TYR A 28 0.84 -5.83 -7.56
C TYR A 28 0.07 -7.05 -8.02
N ALA A 29 -1.22 -6.88 -8.29
CA ALA A 29 -2.08 -7.96 -8.76
C ALA A 29 -1.57 -8.60 -10.06
N LYS A 30 -0.89 -7.84 -10.92
CA LYS A 30 -0.32 -8.38 -12.17
C LYS A 30 0.79 -9.42 -11.95
N ASP A 31 1.51 -9.31 -10.83
CA ASP A 31 2.62 -10.22 -10.54
C ASP A 31 2.05 -11.58 -10.08
N LEU A 32 0.82 -11.58 -9.54
CA LEU A 32 0.08 -12.80 -9.16
C LEU A 32 -0.52 -13.54 -10.37
N ILE A 33 -0.63 -12.91 -11.54
CA ILE A 33 -1.19 -13.56 -12.74
C ILE A 33 -0.31 -14.72 -13.22
N LEU A 34 1.00 -14.63 -12.96
CA LEU A 34 1.99 -15.63 -13.37
C LEU A 34 2.23 -16.70 -12.29
N VAL A 35 1.59 -16.57 -11.13
CA VAL A 35 1.76 -17.48 -10.00
C VAL A 35 0.64 -18.51 -10.04
N ASP A 36 1.01 -19.79 -10.06
CA ASP A 36 0.05 -20.87 -9.85
C ASP A 36 -0.36 -20.89 -8.37
N PRO A 37 -1.65 -20.86 -8.02
CA PRO A 37 -2.09 -21.03 -6.64
C PRO A 37 -1.62 -22.34 -5.99
N ASP A 38 -1.27 -23.37 -6.77
CA ASP A 38 -0.77 -24.65 -6.27
C ASP A 38 0.73 -24.64 -5.91
N ASP A 39 1.48 -23.60 -6.32
CA ASP A 39 2.93 -23.49 -6.08
C ASP A 39 3.28 -23.02 -4.65
N ASP A 40 2.29 -22.65 -3.82
CA ASP A 40 2.45 -22.19 -2.42
C ASP A 40 3.60 -21.18 -2.22
N ILE A 41 3.75 -20.24 -3.16
CA ILE A 41 4.83 -19.24 -3.14
C ILE A 41 4.61 -18.24 -2.02
N GLU A 42 5.64 -18.03 -1.20
CA GLU A 42 5.62 -17.01 -0.17
C GLU A 42 5.56 -15.59 -0.76
N VAL A 43 4.71 -14.73 -0.17
CA VAL A 43 4.57 -13.33 -0.58
C VAL A 43 5.90 -12.57 -0.48
N ASN A 44 6.74 -12.91 0.51
CA ASN A 44 8.06 -12.32 0.69
C ASN A 44 8.98 -12.59 -0.52
N THR A 45 8.89 -13.77 -1.13
CA THR A 45 9.63 -14.10 -2.35
C THR A 45 9.19 -13.22 -3.52
N LEU A 46 7.88 -12.98 -3.66
CA LEU A 46 7.34 -12.11 -4.71
C LEU A 46 7.75 -10.65 -4.53
N LEU A 47 7.76 -10.15 -3.29
CA LEU A 47 8.22 -8.80 -2.96
C LEU A 47 9.72 -8.63 -3.26
N THR A 48 10.54 -9.59 -2.84
CA THR A 48 11.99 -9.57 -3.08
C THR A 48 12.32 -9.63 -4.58
N PHE A 49 11.64 -10.50 -5.33
CA PHE A 49 11.91 -10.71 -6.75
C PHE A 49 11.51 -9.51 -7.62
N HIS A 50 10.40 -8.85 -7.30
CA HIS A 50 9.93 -7.69 -8.04
C HIS A 50 10.53 -6.37 -7.54
N GLY A 51 11.16 -6.36 -6.36
CA GLY A 51 12.11 -5.34 -5.91
C GLY A 51 11.59 -3.91 -6.02
N ARG A 52 10.30 -3.70 -5.73
CA ARG A 52 9.68 -2.37 -5.83
C ARG A 52 9.86 -1.64 -4.51
N GLU A 53 10.66 -0.59 -4.56
CA GLU A 53 10.91 0.26 -3.41
C GLU A 53 9.62 0.92 -2.95
N VAL A 54 9.34 0.80 -1.65
CA VAL A 54 8.22 1.48 -1.00
C VAL A 54 8.54 2.97 -1.02
N CYS A 55 7.80 3.73 -1.80
CA CYS A 55 7.96 5.17 -1.86
C CYS A 55 7.07 5.84 -0.82
N ALA A 56 7.68 6.51 0.15
CA ALA A 56 7.00 7.35 1.11
C ALA A 56 7.11 8.84 0.76
N VAL A 57 6.13 9.62 1.20
CA VAL A 57 6.12 11.08 1.17
C VAL A 57 5.68 11.62 2.52
N ASP A 58 6.21 12.78 2.91
CA ASP A 58 5.81 13.44 4.15
C ASP A 58 4.36 13.93 4.08
N GLU A 59 3.65 13.92 5.22
CA GLU A 59 2.28 14.44 5.33
C GLU A 59 2.16 15.94 4.94
N ASP A 60 3.23 16.70 5.13
CA ASP A 60 3.31 18.13 4.81
C ASP A 60 3.62 18.39 3.33
N MET A 61 3.86 17.35 2.53
CA MET A 61 4.22 17.50 1.12
C MET A 61 3.02 17.98 0.30
N THR A 62 3.19 19.09 -0.41
CA THR A 62 2.14 19.69 -1.23
C THR A 62 1.80 18.80 -2.44
N LEU A 63 0.52 18.80 -2.85
CA LEU A 63 0.00 17.91 -3.90
C LEU A 63 0.70 18.08 -5.26
N ASP A 64 1.16 19.29 -5.59
CA ASP A 64 1.94 19.57 -6.81
C ASP A 64 3.27 18.82 -6.80
N LYS A 65 3.96 18.80 -5.65
CA LYS A 65 5.20 18.04 -5.46
C LYS A 65 4.94 16.54 -5.46
N VAL A 66 3.87 16.07 -4.80
CA VAL A 66 3.47 14.65 -4.79
C VAL A 66 3.19 14.18 -6.22
N LEU A 67 2.41 14.95 -6.99
CA LEU A 67 2.10 14.60 -8.38
C LEU A 67 3.36 14.59 -9.26
N ALA A 68 4.27 15.56 -9.07
CA ALA A 68 5.54 15.58 -9.77
C ALA A 68 6.41 14.35 -9.43
N PHE A 69 6.41 13.93 -8.17
CA PHE A 69 7.10 12.72 -7.71
C PHE A 69 6.50 11.45 -8.32
N MET A 70 5.18 11.31 -8.30
CA MET A 70 4.46 10.18 -8.94
C MET A 70 4.80 10.07 -10.43
N LYS A 71 4.79 11.21 -11.14
CA LYS A 71 5.16 11.28 -12.56
C LYS A 71 6.62 10.88 -12.80
N LYS A 72 7.54 11.36 -11.96
CA LYS A 72 8.99 11.09 -12.10
C LYS A 72 9.32 9.61 -11.88
N ASN A 73 8.68 8.99 -10.89
CA ASN A 73 8.97 7.61 -10.48
C ASN A 73 8.05 6.57 -11.13
N TYR A 74 7.13 7.01 -12.00
CA TYR A 74 6.10 6.15 -12.63
C TYR A 74 5.32 5.30 -11.61
N ASN A 75 5.12 5.85 -10.41
CA ASN A 75 4.43 5.19 -9.31
C ASN A 75 3.13 5.92 -9.00
N HIS A 76 2.05 5.15 -8.86
CA HIS A 76 0.70 5.64 -8.62
C HIS A 76 0.20 5.37 -7.20
N MET A 77 1.03 4.79 -6.34
CA MET A 77 0.75 4.56 -4.93
C MET A 77 1.97 4.95 -4.12
N LEU A 78 1.75 5.80 -3.12
CA LEU A 78 2.76 6.29 -2.20
C LEU A 78 2.26 6.07 -0.78
N LEU A 79 3.17 5.78 0.13
CA LEU A 79 2.87 5.81 1.56
C LEU A 79 3.01 7.24 2.06
N VAL A 80 2.17 7.62 3.01
CA VAL A 80 2.30 8.91 3.69
C VAL A 80 2.90 8.64 5.06
N GLU A 81 4.08 9.20 5.30
CA GLU A 81 4.75 9.14 6.60
C GLU A 81 4.50 10.46 7.34
N GLY A 82 4.19 10.35 8.62
CA GLY A 82 3.91 11.48 9.48
C GLY A 82 3.60 11.03 10.91
N PRO A 83 3.66 11.94 11.90
CA PRO A 83 3.15 11.66 13.22
C PRO A 83 1.68 11.21 13.12
N TYR A 84 1.33 10.10 13.78
CA TYR A 84 -0.05 9.66 13.84
C TYR A 84 -0.91 10.75 14.52
N THR A 85 -1.60 11.54 13.71
CA THR A 85 -2.64 12.45 14.14
C THR A 85 -3.99 11.77 13.87
N PRO A 86 -4.83 11.54 14.89
CA PRO A 86 -6.19 11.08 14.64
C PRO A 86 -6.87 12.06 13.68
N LYS A 87 -7.20 11.60 12.47
CA LYS A 87 -7.89 12.45 11.49
C LYS A 87 -9.26 12.78 12.06
N GLU A 88 -9.45 14.04 12.44
CA GLU A 88 -10.78 14.58 12.68
C GLU A 88 -11.48 14.72 11.33
N ASP A 89 -12.75 14.33 11.25
CA ASP A 89 -13.54 14.59 10.06
C ASP A 89 -13.73 16.10 9.85
N ALA A 90 -14.25 16.52 8.69
CA ALA A 90 -14.55 17.93 8.41
C ALA A 90 -15.58 18.57 9.38
N ARG A 91 -16.07 17.81 10.37
CA ARG A 91 -17.03 18.20 11.41
C ARG A 91 -16.40 18.13 12.82
N GLY A 92 -15.09 17.94 12.95
CA GLY A 92 -14.37 17.89 14.22
C GLY A 92 -14.65 16.64 15.06
N THR A 93 -15.10 15.54 14.44
CA THR A 93 -15.32 14.27 15.13
C THR A 93 -14.10 13.37 14.93
N PRO A 94 -13.51 12.77 15.99
CA PRO A 94 -12.44 11.81 15.85
C PRO A 94 -12.89 10.61 15.01
N MET A 95 -12.24 10.35 13.88
CA MET A 95 -12.47 9.14 13.11
C MET A 95 -11.95 7.94 13.92
N SER A 96 -12.87 7.07 14.35
CA SER A 96 -12.53 5.81 15.00
C SER A 96 -11.62 4.98 14.09
N SER A 97 -10.55 4.43 14.66
CA SER A 97 -9.53 3.55 14.06
C SER A 97 -10.06 2.26 13.40
N ARG A 98 -11.38 2.13 13.22
CA ARG A 98 -12.06 0.92 12.75
C ARG A 98 -12.44 0.93 11.26
N GLN A 99 -12.09 1.97 10.51
CA GLN A 99 -12.45 2.08 9.09
C GLN A 99 -11.26 2.34 8.18
N VAL A 100 -10.22 1.51 8.29
CA VAL A 100 -9.29 1.27 7.17
C VAL A 100 -9.08 -0.23 7.07
N SER A 101 -10.15 -0.95 6.74
CA SER A 101 -10.08 -2.39 6.41
C SER A 101 -11.15 -2.67 5.36
N ALA A 102 -10.72 -2.68 4.09
CA ALA A 102 -11.44 -3.27 2.97
C ALA A 102 -10.41 -3.71 1.93
#